data_AF-A0A7W1AGZ4-F1
#
_entry.id   AF-A0A7W1AGZ4-F1
#
_cell.length_a   1.000
_cell.length_b   1.000
_cell.length_c   1.000
_cell.angle_alpha   90.00
_cell.angle_beta   90.00
_cell.angle_gamma   90.00
#
_symmetry.space_group_name_H-M   'P 1'
#
loop_
_entity.id
_entity.type
_entity.pdbx_description
1 polymer ?
#
loop_
_entity_poly.entity_id
_entity_poly.type
_entity_poly.pdbx_seq_one_letter_code
_entity_poly.pdbx_strand_id
1 'polypeptide(L)'
;MVACYVSNYGTFGGDRHEALSAAVGRVGAFATVAMVYQPPASSPNSVRFMVYGANGELVTQAQLDQYGDNVSIPNNCLNCHGGARYDAAANAVIGARFLPFDTTGFEFADVPGFRPADQAANIRVLNDLVATTEPTPAIRELIDGFAATSAEKFVPAGWSGTVEREVYKQVVAVACRSCHASLGGSFDFTSAAQFTNVRAAIADSLCGPSGNASAHDMPSAEIPLRRLWTTPARAYLIDYLDIKGACEP
;
A
#
# COMPACT_ATOMS: atom_id res chain seq x y z
N MET A 1 -11.97 -7.72 -18.09
CA MET A 1 -10.51 -7.81 -17.87
C MET A 1 -10.02 -6.39 -17.63
N VAL A 2 -9.20 -6.18 -16.60
CA VAL A 2 -8.59 -4.87 -16.27
C VAL A 2 -7.08 -5.05 -16.27
N ALA A 3 -6.35 -4.05 -16.76
CA ALA A 3 -4.90 -4.03 -16.71
C ALA A 3 -4.41 -2.64 -16.32
N CYS A 4 -3.49 -2.57 -15.37
CA CYS A 4 -2.81 -1.34 -14.95
C CYS A 4 -1.30 -1.58 -14.94
N TYR A 5 -0.52 -0.54 -15.19
CA TYR A 5 0.93 -0.59 -15.03
C TYR A 5 1.46 0.69 -14.41
N VAL A 6 2.62 0.59 -13.77
CA VAL A 6 3.38 1.70 -13.22
C VAL A 6 4.86 1.52 -13.58
N SER A 7 5.50 2.57 -14.06
CA SER A 7 6.94 2.61 -14.28
C SER A 7 7.60 3.30 -13.11
N ASN A 8 8.63 2.66 -12.55
CA ASN A 8 9.39 3.16 -11.42
C ASN A 8 10.65 3.88 -11.92
N TYR A 9 10.92 5.03 -11.33
CA TYR A 9 12.00 5.95 -11.68
C TYR A 9 12.82 6.29 -10.44
N GLY A 10 14.10 6.63 -10.64
CA GLY A 10 15.02 6.99 -9.55
C GLY A 10 15.62 5.76 -8.83
N THR A 11 15.97 5.93 -7.56
CA THR A 11 16.59 4.89 -6.73
C THR A 11 15.96 4.90 -5.35
N PHE A 12 15.68 3.71 -4.78
CA PHE A 12 15.15 3.60 -3.42
C PHE A 12 16.13 4.16 -2.39
N GLY A 13 15.62 4.97 -1.46
CA GLY A 13 16.43 5.73 -0.51
C GLY A 13 17.16 6.95 -1.10
N GLY A 14 17.02 7.21 -2.41
CA GLY A 14 17.58 8.37 -3.11
C GLY A 14 16.73 9.63 -3.00
N ASP A 15 17.09 10.66 -3.77
CA ASP A 15 16.36 11.93 -3.80
C ASP A 15 15.02 11.79 -4.54
N ARG A 16 13.93 12.07 -3.82
CA ARG A 16 12.56 12.04 -4.35
C ARG A 16 12.30 13.08 -5.44
N HIS A 17 12.97 14.23 -5.41
CA HIS A 17 12.81 15.28 -6.42
C HIS A 17 13.43 14.85 -7.75
N GLU A 18 14.56 14.13 -7.70
CA GLU A 18 15.16 13.50 -8.88
C GLU A 18 14.24 12.43 -9.46
N ALA A 19 13.68 11.55 -8.60
CA ALA A 19 12.73 10.52 -9.03
C ALA A 19 11.47 11.13 -9.69
N LEU A 20 10.91 12.20 -9.11
CA LEU A 20 9.77 12.92 -9.68
C LEU A 20 10.12 13.56 -11.03
N SER A 21 11.28 14.22 -11.14
CA SER A 21 11.74 14.82 -12.39
C SER A 21 11.94 13.76 -13.48
N ALA A 22 12.54 12.62 -13.13
CA ALA A 22 12.71 11.48 -14.03
C ALA A 22 11.36 10.90 -14.49
N ALA A 23 10.38 10.78 -13.58
CA ALA A 23 9.03 10.32 -13.90
C ALA A 23 8.29 11.28 -14.84
N VAL A 24 8.37 12.59 -14.60
CA VAL A 24 7.80 13.63 -15.48
C VAL A 24 8.42 13.56 -16.88
N GLY A 25 9.73 13.42 -16.96
CA GLY A 25 10.47 13.26 -18.22
C GLY A 25 10.33 11.88 -18.86
N ARG A 26 9.81 10.88 -18.13
CA ARG A 26 9.79 9.46 -18.49
C ARG A 26 11.18 8.91 -18.84
N VAL A 27 12.22 9.36 -18.14
CA VAL A 27 13.62 9.00 -18.40
C VAL A 27 14.13 8.04 -17.33
N GLY A 28 14.75 6.93 -17.75
CA GLY A 28 15.45 6.03 -16.83
C GLY A 28 14.52 5.17 -15.97
N ALA A 29 13.39 4.71 -16.52
CA ALA A 29 12.58 3.70 -15.85
C ALA A 29 13.41 2.42 -15.65
N PHE A 30 13.52 1.93 -14.42
CA PHE A 30 14.29 0.70 -14.14
C PHE A 30 13.39 -0.54 -14.01
N ALA A 31 12.13 -0.35 -13.62
CA ALA A 31 11.14 -1.43 -13.51
C ALA A 31 9.73 -0.93 -13.85
N THR A 32 9.08 -1.54 -14.83
CA THR A 32 7.65 -1.33 -15.11
C THR A 32 6.85 -2.52 -14.62
N VAL A 33 6.06 -2.32 -13.57
CA VAL A 33 5.20 -3.36 -12.97
C VAL A 33 3.83 -3.27 -13.61
N ALA A 34 3.31 -4.40 -14.08
CA ALA A 34 1.98 -4.55 -14.64
C ALA A 34 1.16 -5.54 -13.82
N MET A 35 -0.11 -5.22 -13.64
CA MET A 35 -1.11 -6.08 -13.01
C MET A 35 -2.27 -6.29 -13.96
N VAL A 36 -2.75 -7.52 -14.04
CA VAL A 36 -3.94 -7.88 -14.82
C VAL A 36 -4.93 -8.60 -13.93
N TYR A 37 -6.20 -8.22 -14.04
CA TYR A 37 -7.33 -8.91 -13.43
C TYR A 37 -8.20 -9.62 -14.49
N GLN A 38 -8.45 -10.90 -14.24
CA GLN A 38 -9.39 -11.74 -14.97
C GLN A 38 -10.38 -12.36 -13.97
N PRO A 39 -11.69 -12.09 -14.09
CA PRO A 39 -12.69 -12.62 -13.18
C PRO A 39 -12.86 -14.14 -13.34
N PRO A 40 -13.33 -14.84 -12.30
CA PRO A 40 -13.67 -14.31 -10.97
C PRO A 40 -12.43 -14.18 -10.07
N ALA A 41 -12.49 -13.30 -9.05
CA ALA A 41 -11.39 -13.05 -8.12
C ALA A 41 -11.07 -14.22 -7.16
N SER A 42 -11.93 -15.24 -7.15
CA SER A 42 -11.72 -16.51 -6.46
C SER A 42 -10.88 -17.51 -7.27
N SER A 43 -10.71 -17.31 -8.58
CA SER A 43 -9.89 -18.19 -9.40
C SER A 43 -8.39 -18.02 -9.11
N PRO A 44 -7.61 -19.12 -9.14
CA PRO A 44 -6.15 -19.05 -9.13
C PRO A 44 -5.64 -18.17 -10.28
N ASN A 45 -4.65 -17.31 -10.01
CA ASN A 45 -4.10 -16.38 -10.98
C ASN A 45 -5.14 -15.45 -11.63
N SER A 46 -6.23 -15.15 -10.92
CA SER A 46 -7.20 -14.11 -11.31
C SER A 46 -6.57 -12.72 -11.31
N VAL A 47 -5.62 -12.47 -10.41
CA VAL A 47 -4.68 -11.35 -10.49
C VAL A 47 -3.29 -11.90 -10.81
N ARG A 48 -2.62 -11.29 -11.80
CA ARG A 48 -1.27 -11.66 -12.24
C ARG A 48 -0.36 -10.44 -12.20
N PHE A 49 0.90 -10.68 -11.85
CA PHE A 49 1.95 -9.67 -11.77
C PHE A 49 3.00 -9.97 -12.83
N MET A 50 3.39 -8.95 -13.58
CA MET A 50 4.49 -8.99 -14.53
C MET A 50 5.37 -7.78 -14.31
N VAL A 51 6.69 -7.93 -14.43
CA VAL A 51 7.60 -6.79 -14.37
C VAL A 51 8.51 -6.82 -15.58
N TYR A 52 8.70 -5.64 -16.15
CA TYR A 52 9.60 -5.41 -17.27
C TYR A 52 10.78 -4.56 -16.80
N GLY A 53 12.01 -5.01 -17.07
CA GLY A 53 13.23 -4.28 -16.74
C GLY A 53 13.43 -3.04 -17.62
N ALA A 54 14.54 -2.34 -17.41
CA ALA A 54 14.90 -1.12 -18.16
C ALA A 54 14.98 -1.33 -19.69
N ASN A 55 15.29 -2.55 -20.13
CA ASN A 55 15.33 -2.94 -21.55
C ASN A 55 13.96 -3.37 -22.12
N GLY A 56 12.90 -3.35 -21.29
CA GLY A 56 11.56 -3.80 -21.67
C GLY A 56 11.37 -5.32 -21.69
N GLU A 57 12.34 -6.10 -21.23
CA GLU A 57 12.22 -7.56 -21.12
C GLU A 57 11.56 -7.96 -19.81
N LEU A 58 10.81 -9.08 -19.83
CA LEU A 58 10.20 -9.64 -18.64
C LEU A 58 11.28 -10.12 -17.66
N VAL A 59 11.18 -9.70 -16.40
CA VAL A 59 12.07 -10.10 -15.32
C VAL A 59 11.29 -10.81 -14.21
N THR A 60 11.96 -11.70 -13.49
CA THR A 60 11.39 -12.44 -12.34
C THR A 60 11.80 -11.84 -11.00
N GLN A 61 12.61 -10.78 -11.03
CA GLN A 61 13.04 -10.04 -9.86
C GLN A 61 12.99 -8.54 -10.13
N ALA A 62 12.56 -7.78 -9.13
CA ALA A 62 12.64 -6.33 -9.10
C ALA A 62 12.84 -5.88 -7.65
N GLN A 63 13.89 -5.11 -7.40
CA GLN A 63 14.12 -4.48 -6.11
C GLN A 63 13.22 -3.25 -5.99
N LEU A 64 12.20 -3.34 -5.14
CA LEU A 64 11.23 -2.25 -4.89
C LEU A 64 11.35 -1.67 -3.48
N ASP A 65 12.55 -1.79 -2.91
CA ASP A 65 12.93 -1.40 -1.57
C ASP A 65 14.44 -1.10 -1.53
N GLN A 66 14.91 -0.42 -0.50
CA GLN A 66 16.30 -0.01 -0.35
C GLN A 66 17.25 -1.18 -0.06
N TYR A 67 16.77 -2.24 0.59
CA TYR A 67 17.62 -3.29 1.17
C TYR A 67 17.71 -4.55 0.30
N GLY A 68 16.79 -4.73 -0.64
CA GLY A 68 16.68 -5.92 -1.48
C GLY A 68 16.08 -7.12 -0.74
N ASP A 69 15.32 -6.88 0.34
CA ASP A 69 14.80 -7.95 1.20
C ASP A 69 13.71 -8.78 0.51
N ASN A 70 12.99 -8.20 -0.46
CA ASN A 70 11.95 -8.89 -1.22
C ASN A 70 11.97 -8.53 -2.71
N VAL A 71 12.83 -9.21 -3.46
CA VAL A 71 12.97 -8.94 -4.91
C VAL A 71 12.11 -9.83 -5.80
N SER A 72 11.65 -10.98 -5.30
CA SER A 72 11.03 -12.02 -6.16
C SER A 72 9.61 -11.66 -6.59
N ILE A 73 9.26 -11.93 -7.84
CA ILE A 73 7.90 -11.77 -8.36
C ILE A 73 7.22 -13.16 -8.33
N PRO A 74 6.03 -13.30 -7.71
CA PRO A 74 5.11 -12.24 -7.29
C PRO A 74 5.26 -11.78 -5.82
N ASN A 75 6.10 -12.40 -5.00
CA ASN A 75 6.12 -12.16 -3.55
C ASN A 75 6.32 -10.69 -3.15
N ASN A 76 7.11 -9.92 -3.90
CA ASN A 76 7.30 -8.49 -3.67
C ASN A 76 5.96 -7.72 -3.78
N CYS A 77 5.14 -8.06 -4.77
CA CYS A 77 3.84 -7.44 -4.97
C CYS A 77 2.80 -7.90 -3.94
N LEU A 78 2.90 -9.16 -3.49
CA LEU A 78 1.94 -9.76 -2.56
C LEU A 78 1.98 -9.15 -1.15
N ASN A 79 3.02 -8.40 -0.79
CA ASN A 79 3.05 -7.68 0.49
C ASN A 79 1.91 -6.66 0.61
N CYS A 80 1.55 -6.02 -0.50
CA CYS A 80 0.55 -4.95 -0.51
C CYS A 80 -0.72 -5.30 -1.26
N HIS A 81 -0.65 -6.15 -2.28
CA HIS A 81 -1.83 -6.67 -2.98
C HIS A 81 -2.44 -7.89 -2.26
N GLY A 82 -1.99 -8.11 -1.02
CA GLY A 82 -1.93 -9.33 -0.22
C GLY A 82 -3.20 -9.79 0.49
N GLY A 83 -4.38 -9.64 -0.11
CA GLY A 83 -5.49 -10.56 0.21
C GLY A 83 -5.20 -12.04 -0.13
N ALA A 84 -3.91 -12.40 -0.26
CA ALA A 84 -3.41 -13.48 -1.08
C ALA A 84 -2.33 -14.32 -0.42
N ARG A 85 -2.14 -15.52 -0.98
CA ARG A 85 -0.96 -16.37 -0.75
C ARG A 85 -0.43 -16.86 -2.10
N TYR A 86 0.88 -17.02 -2.21
CA TYR A 86 1.49 -17.76 -3.30
C TYR A 86 1.52 -19.25 -2.95
N ASP A 87 0.80 -20.06 -3.73
CA ASP A 87 0.84 -21.51 -3.66
C ASP A 87 1.96 -22.02 -4.58
N ALA A 88 3.08 -22.41 -3.98
CA ALA A 88 4.24 -22.90 -4.71
C ALA A 88 3.98 -24.24 -5.43
N ALA A 89 3.09 -25.09 -4.90
CA ALA A 89 2.78 -26.39 -5.51
C ALA A 89 1.91 -26.21 -6.77
N ALA A 90 0.96 -25.28 -6.71
CA ALA A 90 0.12 -24.94 -7.85
C ALA A 90 0.73 -23.88 -8.79
N ASN A 91 1.85 -23.27 -8.40
CA ASN A 91 2.43 -22.08 -9.05
C ASN A 91 1.37 -21.00 -9.29
N ALA A 92 0.66 -20.63 -8.21
CA ALA A 92 -0.52 -19.78 -8.31
C ALA A 92 -0.61 -18.71 -7.22
N VAL A 93 -0.95 -17.50 -7.63
CA VAL A 93 -1.45 -16.45 -6.74
C VAL A 93 -2.93 -16.66 -6.48
N ILE A 94 -3.33 -16.69 -5.22
CA ILE A 94 -4.72 -16.88 -4.81
C ILE A 94 -5.13 -15.70 -3.96
N GLY A 95 -6.17 -14.94 -4.34
CA GLY A 95 -6.79 -13.91 -3.49
C GLY A 95 -6.24 -12.49 -3.64
N ALA A 96 -5.28 -12.24 -4.54
CA ALA A 96 -4.70 -10.91 -4.70
C ALA A 96 -5.74 -9.88 -5.20
N ARG A 97 -5.52 -8.61 -4.87
CA ARG A 97 -6.44 -7.50 -5.16
C ARG A 97 -5.72 -6.30 -5.76
N PHE A 98 -6.43 -5.59 -6.64
CA PHE A 98 -6.01 -4.24 -7.04
C PHE A 98 -6.23 -3.30 -5.85
N LEU A 99 -5.34 -2.32 -5.70
CA LEU A 99 -5.42 -1.32 -4.65
C LEU A 99 -6.06 -0.04 -5.18
N PRO A 100 -6.78 0.71 -4.34
CA PRO A 100 -7.21 2.03 -4.71
C PRO A 100 -5.99 2.96 -4.87
N PHE A 101 -6.08 3.87 -5.82
CA PHE A 101 -5.14 4.98 -5.99
C PHE A 101 -5.44 6.01 -4.91
N ASP A 102 -4.74 5.83 -3.80
CA ASP A 102 -4.85 6.62 -2.58
C ASP A 102 -3.86 7.79 -2.58
N THR A 103 -4.38 9.00 -2.75
CA THR A 103 -3.56 10.20 -2.91
C THR A 103 -2.87 10.65 -1.63
N THR A 104 -3.25 10.15 -0.45
CA THR A 104 -2.45 10.40 0.78
C THR A 104 -1.08 9.76 0.71
N GLY A 105 -0.94 8.72 -0.12
CA GLY A 105 0.32 8.02 -0.33
C GLY A 105 1.24 8.69 -1.36
N PHE A 106 0.73 9.63 -2.16
CA PHE A 106 1.41 10.12 -3.36
C PHE A 106 2.09 11.47 -3.14
N GLU A 107 3.22 11.65 -3.83
CA GLU A 107 3.84 12.95 -4.04
C GLU A 107 3.66 13.34 -5.50
N PHE A 108 3.28 14.59 -5.75
CA PHE A 108 3.00 15.10 -7.08
C PHE A 108 4.05 16.15 -7.44
N ALA A 109 4.49 16.16 -8.70
CA ALA A 109 5.36 17.21 -9.20
C ALA A 109 4.59 18.53 -9.32
N ASP A 110 5.24 19.65 -8.99
CA ASP A 110 4.69 20.98 -9.23
C ASP A 110 4.95 21.46 -10.67
N VAL A 111 4.46 20.68 -11.63
CA VAL A 111 4.55 20.96 -13.07
C VAL A 111 3.15 20.83 -13.68
N PRO A 112 2.70 21.76 -14.55
CA PRO A 112 1.41 21.65 -15.22
C PRO A 112 1.20 20.28 -15.87
N GLY A 113 0.03 19.69 -15.63
CA GLY A 113 -0.30 18.35 -16.08
C GLY A 113 0.11 17.25 -15.10
N PHE A 114 0.89 17.53 -14.06
CA PHE A 114 1.31 16.54 -13.04
C PHE A 114 0.94 16.93 -11.61
N ARG A 115 0.32 18.09 -11.41
CA ARG A 115 -0.16 18.52 -10.10
C ARG A 115 -1.33 17.65 -9.63
N PRO A 116 -1.62 17.59 -8.32
CA PRO A 116 -2.74 16.81 -7.80
C PRO A 116 -4.07 17.15 -8.49
N ALA A 117 -4.35 18.45 -8.68
CA ALA A 117 -5.57 18.91 -9.34
C ALA A 117 -5.67 18.47 -10.81
N ASP A 118 -4.55 18.46 -11.53
CA ASP A 118 -4.48 18.04 -12.94
C ASP A 118 -4.71 16.53 -13.08
N GLN A 119 -4.29 15.75 -12.09
CA GLN A 119 -4.39 14.29 -12.08
C GLN A 119 -5.69 13.75 -11.46
N ALA A 120 -6.44 14.58 -10.73
CA ALA A 120 -7.58 14.14 -9.93
C ALA A 120 -8.66 13.40 -10.74
N ALA A 121 -8.92 13.81 -11.99
CA ALA A 121 -9.90 13.12 -12.85
C ALA A 121 -9.41 11.73 -13.28
N ASN A 122 -8.14 11.60 -13.67
CA ASN A 122 -7.55 10.33 -14.07
C ASN A 122 -7.48 9.35 -12.89
N ILE A 123 -7.16 9.85 -11.69
CA ILE A 123 -7.13 9.04 -10.47
C ILE A 123 -8.52 8.49 -10.14
N ARG A 124 -9.59 9.28 -10.34
CA ARG A 124 -10.97 8.77 -10.22
C ARG A 124 -11.25 7.65 -11.21
N VAL A 125 -10.89 7.83 -12.48
CA VAL A 125 -11.05 6.77 -13.50
C VAL A 125 -10.28 5.50 -13.13
N LEU A 126 -9.06 5.64 -12.59
CA LEU A 126 -8.29 4.49 -12.12
C LEU A 126 -8.98 3.78 -10.95
N ASN A 127 -9.55 4.51 -9.99
CA ASN A 127 -10.34 3.93 -8.91
C ASN A 127 -11.64 3.28 -9.40
N ASP A 128 -12.31 3.84 -10.40
CA ASP A 128 -13.46 3.22 -11.04
C ASP A 128 -13.09 1.89 -11.70
N LEU A 129 -11.91 1.79 -12.32
CA LEU A 129 -11.39 0.52 -12.85
C LEU A 129 -11.17 -0.51 -11.75
N VAL A 130 -10.55 -0.11 -10.62
CA VAL A 130 -10.36 -0.98 -9.45
C VAL A 130 -11.72 -1.47 -8.90
N ALA A 131 -12.75 -0.62 -8.91
CA ALA A 131 -14.09 -1.02 -8.46
C ALA A 131 -14.70 -2.16 -9.28
N THR A 132 -14.21 -2.40 -10.51
CA THR A 132 -14.65 -3.50 -11.39
C THR A 132 -13.87 -4.81 -11.17
N THR A 133 -12.83 -4.83 -10.33
CA THR A 133 -11.97 -6.01 -10.13
C THR A 133 -12.37 -6.87 -8.93
N GLU A 134 -13.66 -6.94 -8.59
CA GLU A 134 -14.17 -7.62 -7.38
C GLU A 134 -13.35 -7.29 -6.10
N PRO A 135 -13.19 -5.99 -5.74
CA PRO A 135 -12.41 -5.58 -4.57
C PRO A 135 -13.02 -6.09 -3.25
N THR A 136 -12.22 -6.06 -2.18
CA THR A 136 -12.73 -6.27 -0.82
C THR A 136 -13.75 -5.18 -0.44
N PRO A 137 -14.62 -5.41 0.56
CA PRO A 137 -15.49 -4.37 1.10
C PRO A 137 -14.72 -3.13 1.55
N ALA A 138 -13.54 -3.30 2.16
CA ALA A 138 -12.69 -2.19 2.61
C ALA A 138 -12.16 -1.35 1.44
N ILE A 139 -11.68 -1.98 0.35
CA ILE A 139 -11.27 -1.25 -0.86
C ILE A 139 -12.46 -0.50 -1.47
N ARG A 140 -13.65 -1.12 -1.50
CA ARG A 140 -14.86 -0.46 -2.02
C ARG A 140 -15.25 0.76 -1.18
N GLU A 141 -15.23 0.64 0.14
CA GLU A 141 -15.49 1.77 1.06
C GLU A 141 -14.50 2.92 0.82
N LEU A 142 -13.21 2.62 0.63
CA LEU A 142 -12.20 3.63 0.31
C LEU A 142 -12.51 4.34 -1.02
N ILE A 143 -12.79 3.59 -2.09
CA ILE A 143 -13.09 4.17 -3.41
C ILE A 143 -14.30 5.11 -3.34
N ASP A 144 -15.41 4.64 -2.74
CA ASP A 144 -16.63 5.42 -2.60
C ASP A 144 -16.39 6.67 -1.73
N GLY A 145 -15.62 6.52 -0.65
CA GLY A 145 -15.22 7.59 0.25
C GLY A 145 -14.34 8.66 -0.39
N PHE A 146 -13.37 8.24 -1.21
CA PHE A 146 -12.48 9.11 -1.95
C PHE A 146 -13.26 9.93 -2.99
N ALA A 147 -14.22 9.30 -3.67
CA ALA A 147 -15.11 10.00 -4.60
C ALA A 147 -15.98 11.05 -3.90
N ALA A 148 -16.46 10.76 -2.69
CA ALA A 148 -17.31 11.67 -1.94
C ALA A 148 -16.57 12.86 -1.31
N THR A 149 -15.33 12.65 -0.82
CA THR A 149 -14.65 13.64 0.04
C THR A 149 -13.20 13.93 -0.26
N SER A 150 -12.54 13.24 -1.21
CA SER A 150 -11.07 13.11 -1.40
C SER A 150 -10.39 12.17 -0.41
N ALA A 151 -9.28 11.55 -0.80
CA ALA A 151 -8.59 10.54 0.01
C ALA A 151 -7.98 11.12 1.29
N GLU A 152 -7.56 12.38 1.26
CA GLU A 152 -6.98 13.12 2.38
C GLU A 152 -8.01 13.44 3.47
N LYS A 153 -9.29 13.57 3.10
CA LYS A 153 -10.36 13.94 4.03
C LYS A 153 -11.21 12.74 4.45
N PHE A 154 -11.20 11.67 3.68
CA PHE A 154 -12.01 10.50 3.96
C PHE A 154 -11.60 9.83 5.27
N VAL A 155 -12.62 9.49 6.08
CA VAL A 155 -12.48 8.70 7.30
C VAL A 155 -13.63 7.69 7.32
N PRO A 156 -13.37 6.38 7.41
CA PRO A 156 -14.41 5.36 7.45
C PRO A 156 -15.36 5.55 8.63
N ALA A 157 -16.61 5.11 8.46
CA ALA A 157 -17.65 5.35 9.47
C ALA A 157 -17.34 4.67 10.82
N GLY A 158 -16.57 3.58 10.81
CA GLY A 158 -16.11 2.88 12.00
C GLY A 158 -15.08 3.64 12.85
N TRP A 159 -14.61 4.80 12.38
CA TRP A 159 -13.75 5.73 13.09
C TRP A 159 -14.56 6.99 13.44
N SER A 160 -15.49 6.86 14.38
CA SER A 160 -16.51 7.88 14.67
C SER A 160 -16.14 8.86 15.79
N GLY A 161 -15.31 8.44 16.76
CA GLY A 161 -14.90 9.30 17.87
C GLY A 161 -13.80 10.30 17.50
N THR A 162 -13.71 11.40 18.25
CA THR A 162 -12.81 12.52 17.90
C THR A 162 -11.34 12.10 17.89
N VAL A 163 -10.92 11.31 18.87
CA VAL A 163 -9.53 10.82 18.98
C VAL A 163 -9.25 9.78 17.91
N GLU A 164 -10.19 8.85 17.72
CA GLU A 164 -10.14 7.78 16.73
C GLU A 164 -9.98 8.35 15.31
N ARG A 165 -10.74 9.39 14.98
CA ARG A 165 -10.65 10.08 13.68
C ARG A 165 -9.27 10.67 13.45
N GLU A 166 -8.65 11.21 14.48
CA GLU A 166 -7.30 11.77 14.37
C GLU A 166 -6.27 10.66 14.19
N VAL A 167 -6.37 9.58 14.97
CA VAL A 167 -5.51 8.40 14.80
C VAL A 167 -5.64 7.81 13.40
N TYR A 168 -6.86 7.73 12.87
CA TYR A 168 -7.05 7.26 11.50
C TYR A 168 -6.28 8.15 10.51
N LYS A 169 -6.44 9.47 10.59
CA LYS A 169 -5.80 10.40 9.64
C LYS A 169 -4.28 10.42 9.77
N GLN A 170 -3.76 10.37 10.99
CA GLN A 170 -2.33 10.51 11.25
C GLN A 170 -1.57 9.19 11.09
N VAL A 171 -2.23 8.05 11.30
CA VAL A 171 -1.58 6.73 11.33
C VAL A 171 -2.11 5.84 10.23
N VAL A 172 -3.39 5.47 10.30
CA VAL A 172 -3.96 4.42 9.45
C VAL A 172 -3.98 4.85 7.98
N ALA A 173 -4.38 6.09 7.69
CA ALA A 173 -4.42 6.67 6.36
C ALA A 173 -3.04 6.92 5.73
N VAL A 174 -2.00 7.03 6.56
CA VAL A 174 -0.64 7.38 6.14
C VAL A 174 0.20 6.13 5.89
N ALA A 175 0.06 5.11 6.74
CA ALA A 175 0.97 3.98 6.77
C ALA A 175 0.31 2.60 6.64
N CYS A 176 -0.99 2.46 6.93
CA CYS A 176 -1.61 1.14 7.01
C CYS A 176 -2.55 0.86 5.84
N ARG A 177 -3.53 1.73 5.59
CA ARG A 177 -4.71 1.43 4.78
C ARG A 177 -4.40 1.00 3.35
N SER A 178 -3.33 1.55 2.76
CA SER A 178 -3.00 1.35 1.34
C SER A 178 -2.75 -0.12 1.02
N CYS A 179 -2.13 -0.87 1.93
CA CYS A 179 -1.88 -2.32 1.76
C CYS A 179 -2.93 -3.15 2.51
N HIS A 180 -3.28 -2.70 3.73
CA HIS A 180 -4.16 -3.45 4.64
C HIS A 180 -5.60 -3.62 4.15
N ALA A 181 -6.14 -2.68 3.37
CA ALA A 181 -7.49 -2.81 2.81
C ALA A 181 -7.64 -4.01 1.86
N SER A 182 -6.53 -4.56 1.35
CA SER A 182 -6.55 -5.75 0.48
C SER A 182 -6.65 -7.07 1.23
N LEU A 183 -6.28 -7.10 2.52
CA LEU A 183 -6.09 -8.34 3.28
C LEU A 183 -7.42 -9.05 3.57
N GLY A 184 -8.47 -8.28 3.86
CA GLY A 184 -9.73 -8.79 4.38
C GLY A 184 -9.67 -9.04 5.90
N GLY A 185 -10.79 -8.83 6.58
CA GLY A 185 -10.99 -9.29 7.96
C GLY A 185 -10.44 -8.32 9.02
N SER A 186 -9.74 -8.84 10.02
CA SER A 186 -9.34 -8.06 11.21
C SER A 186 -8.30 -6.97 10.92
N PHE A 187 -7.59 -7.08 9.80
CA PHE A 187 -6.54 -6.15 9.42
C PHE A 187 -6.98 -5.10 8.39
N ASP A 188 -8.27 -5.04 8.02
CA ASP A 188 -8.78 -4.04 7.06
C ASP A 188 -8.79 -2.61 7.64
N PHE A 189 -8.81 -2.50 8.97
CA PHE A 189 -8.80 -1.25 9.73
C PHE A 189 -9.91 -0.26 9.33
N THR A 190 -11.10 -0.77 9.00
CA THR A 190 -12.29 0.06 8.70
C THR A 190 -12.94 0.62 9.95
N SER A 191 -12.50 0.19 11.14
CA SER A 191 -12.96 0.74 12.43
C SER A 191 -11.86 0.80 13.48
N ALA A 192 -12.04 1.71 14.44
CA ALA A 192 -11.18 1.83 15.61
C ALA A 192 -11.16 0.53 16.45
N ALA A 193 -12.31 -0.15 16.56
CA ALA A 193 -12.42 -1.41 17.28
C ALA A 193 -11.56 -2.51 16.65
N GLN A 194 -11.60 -2.67 15.32
CA GLN A 194 -10.72 -3.63 14.63
C GLN A 194 -9.25 -3.35 14.89
N PHE A 195 -8.85 -2.08 14.77
CA PHE A 195 -7.46 -1.65 14.97
C PHE A 195 -6.97 -1.99 16.39
N THR A 196 -7.75 -1.65 17.41
CA THR A 196 -7.41 -1.94 18.82
C THR A 196 -7.44 -3.44 19.13
N ASN A 197 -8.33 -4.21 18.50
CA ASN A 197 -8.43 -5.66 18.72
C ASN A 197 -7.18 -6.42 18.29
N VAL A 198 -6.41 -5.90 17.32
CA VAL A 198 -5.16 -6.51 16.85
C VAL A 198 -3.91 -5.78 17.36
N ARG A 199 -4.02 -4.99 18.43
CA ARG A 199 -2.90 -4.19 18.98
C ARG A 199 -1.61 -4.99 19.22
N ALA A 200 -1.73 -6.24 19.68
CA ALA A 200 -0.57 -7.08 19.96
C ALA A 200 0.17 -7.47 18.66
N ALA A 201 -0.59 -7.84 17.63
CA ALA A 201 -0.03 -8.12 16.31
C ALA A 201 0.61 -6.87 15.69
N ILE A 202 -0.03 -5.70 15.83
CA ILE A 202 0.55 -4.43 15.37
C ILE A 202 1.88 -4.16 16.09
N ALA A 203 1.93 -4.33 17.40
CA ALA A 203 3.16 -4.14 18.18
C ALA A 203 4.26 -5.11 17.73
N ASP A 204 3.96 -6.41 17.62
CA ASP A 204 4.94 -7.43 17.21
C ASP A 204 5.45 -7.16 15.78
N SER A 205 4.56 -6.81 14.85
CA SER A 205 4.94 -6.59 13.45
C SER A 205 5.74 -5.30 13.23
N LEU A 206 5.56 -4.28 14.06
CA LEU A 206 6.25 -2.99 13.93
C LEU A 206 7.51 -2.88 14.80
N CYS A 207 7.46 -3.44 16.00
CA CYS A 207 8.48 -3.26 17.03
C CYS A 207 9.26 -4.55 17.32
N GLY A 208 8.84 -5.66 16.73
CA GLY A 208 9.37 -6.99 17.02
C GLY A 208 8.72 -7.58 18.27
N PRO A 209 8.75 -8.91 18.43
CA PRO A 209 8.31 -9.55 19.64
C PRO A 209 9.17 -9.09 20.83
N SER A 210 8.57 -9.05 22.02
CA SER A 210 9.25 -8.68 23.26
C SER A 210 10.59 -9.40 23.41
N GLY A 211 11.69 -8.64 23.49
CA GLY A 211 13.06 -9.17 23.61
C GLY A 211 13.79 -9.44 22.28
N ASN A 212 13.19 -9.15 21.12
CA ASN A 212 13.87 -9.20 19.83
C ASN A 212 13.31 -8.14 18.86
N ALA A 213 13.68 -6.87 19.07
CA ALA A 213 13.24 -5.74 18.25
C ALA A 213 13.68 -5.83 16.78
N SER A 214 14.67 -6.66 16.47
CA SER A 214 15.17 -6.91 15.10
C SER A 214 14.32 -7.90 14.31
N ALA A 215 13.35 -8.58 14.95
CA ALA A 215 12.49 -9.58 14.33
C ALA A 215 11.09 -9.05 13.98
N HIS A 216 10.98 -7.77 13.61
CA HIS A 216 9.72 -7.18 13.17
C HIS A 216 9.33 -7.66 11.75
N ASP A 217 8.03 -7.93 11.54
CA ASP A 217 7.52 -8.56 10.31
C ASP A 217 7.16 -7.58 9.18
N MET A 218 7.28 -6.26 9.39
CA MET A 218 6.94 -5.24 8.37
C MET A 218 8.10 -4.63 7.54
N PRO A 219 9.27 -5.25 7.30
CA PRO A 219 10.28 -4.66 6.40
C PRO A 219 9.77 -4.60 4.94
N SER A 220 8.86 -5.50 4.58
CA SER A 220 8.21 -5.60 3.25
C SER A 220 7.33 -4.40 2.85
N ALA A 221 7.07 -3.47 3.77
CA ALA A 221 6.35 -2.22 3.54
C ALA A 221 7.22 -1.01 3.88
N GLU A 222 8.47 -1.01 3.38
CA GLU A 222 9.52 -0.06 3.76
C GLU A 222 9.06 1.41 3.71
N ILE A 223 8.46 1.87 2.62
CA ILE A 223 8.06 3.28 2.48
C ILE A 223 6.98 3.68 3.50
N PRO A 224 5.85 2.96 3.63
CA PRO A 224 4.89 3.19 4.72
C PRO A 224 5.53 3.12 6.11
N LEU A 225 6.41 2.15 6.36
CA LEU A 225 7.08 1.98 7.65
C LEU A 225 8.00 3.17 7.96
N ARG A 226 8.81 3.63 7.00
CA ARG A 226 9.63 4.83 7.13
C ARG A 226 8.77 6.05 7.42
N ARG A 227 7.63 6.22 6.73
CA ARG A 227 6.70 7.34 7.00
C ARG A 227 6.14 7.28 8.41
N LEU A 228 5.75 6.10 8.89
CA LEU A 228 5.28 5.92 10.26
C LEU A 228 6.32 6.38 11.29
N TRP A 229 7.58 5.96 11.13
CA TRP A 229 8.65 6.23 12.11
C TRP A 229 9.28 7.62 12.00
N THR A 230 9.21 8.26 10.85
CA THR A 230 9.82 9.60 10.61
C THR A 230 8.83 10.76 10.76
N THR A 231 7.56 10.48 11.06
CA THR A 231 6.52 11.50 11.27
C THR A 231 5.89 11.38 12.67
N PRO A 232 5.07 12.35 13.10
CA PRO A 232 4.32 12.24 14.36
C PRO A 232 3.39 11.03 14.46
N ALA A 233 3.11 10.34 13.34
CA ALA A 233 2.27 9.13 13.29
C ALA A 233 2.68 8.09 14.35
N ARG A 234 3.99 7.89 14.57
CA ARG A 234 4.52 7.03 15.63
C ARG A 234 3.93 7.37 17.00
N ALA A 235 3.93 8.64 17.38
CA ALA A 235 3.47 9.06 18.71
C ALA A 235 1.96 8.81 18.87
N TYR A 236 1.17 9.17 17.86
CA TYR A 236 -0.26 8.87 17.84
C TYR A 236 -0.55 7.37 17.96
N LEU A 237 0.20 6.54 17.24
CA LEU A 237 0.06 5.07 17.30
C LEU A 237 0.38 4.53 18.70
N ILE A 238 1.55 4.88 19.22
CA ILE A 238 2.05 4.36 20.50
C ILE A 238 1.14 4.77 21.66
N ASP A 239 0.69 6.03 21.68
CA ASP A 239 -0.20 6.53 22.72
C ASP A 239 -1.61 5.93 22.59
N TYR A 240 -2.14 5.78 21.36
CA TYR A 240 -3.49 5.25 21.17
C TYR A 240 -3.62 3.76 21.51
N LEU A 241 -2.62 2.96 21.12
CA LEU A 241 -2.63 1.51 21.38
C LEU A 241 -2.03 1.13 22.74
N ASP A 242 -1.44 2.09 23.46
CA ASP A 242 -0.71 1.88 24.72
C ASP A 242 0.41 0.82 24.58
N ILE A 243 1.24 0.95 23.54
CA ILE A 243 2.30 -0.03 23.19
C ILE A 243 3.71 0.48 23.51
N LYS A 244 3.84 1.44 24.44
CA LYS A 244 5.13 2.08 24.79
C LYS A 244 6.21 1.05 25.11
N GLY A 245 5.90 0.10 25.99
CA GLY A 245 6.84 -0.94 26.43
C GLY A 245 7.21 -1.98 25.36
N ALA A 246 6.44 -2.09 24.27
CA ALA A 246 6.74 -3.00 23.17
C ALA A 246 7.71 -2.40 22.14
N CYS A 247 7.82 -1.07 22.11
CA CYS A 247 8.60 -0.33 21.12
C CYS A 247 9.74 0.47 21.77
N GLU A 248 10.18 0.05 22.96
CA GLU A 248 11.42 0.51 23.57
C GLU A 248 12.62 -0.06 22.79
N PRO A 249 13.68 0.75 22.55
CA PRO A 249 14.86 0.31 21.82
C PRO A 249 15.63 -0.83 22.52
#